data_AF-A0A534MSA8-F1
#
_entry.id   AF-A0A534MSA8-F1
#
_cell.length_a   1.000
_cell.length_b   1.000
_cell.length_c   1.000
_cell.angle_alpha   90.00
_cell.angle_beta   90.00
_cell.angle_gamma   90.00
#
_symmetry.space_group_name_H-M   'P 1'
#
loop_
_entity.id
_entity.type
_entity.pdbx_description
1 polymer ?
#
loop_
_entity_poly.entity_id
_entity_poly.type
_entity_poly.pdbx_seq_one_letter_code
_entity_poly.pdbx_strand_id
1 'polypeptide(L)'
;MITKEENELLTRTDPGTPAGALLRRYWQPVALSDELPPGGEPHSVKILGEELVLFRDNQGRPGLLGLHCSHRGTDLSYGRIEDGGLRCVYHGWLYDIHGRCLEQPGEPGGGAHRDAIRHPAYPCEEKGGVIFTYMAPGKPSLLPNYEFLGASPDHLLICKIFQECNYLQANEGNIDPVHLSYLHRFLEGREERYRGVRGGEESHYNLVGKDLAPTIEVELTDFGVRIYTTRKQPGDKVYLRVSYFILPNLGAFPGQTGGDGYSVRITGNICLSSAGKRRWTRR
;
A
#
# COMPACT_ATOMS: atom_id res chain seq x y z
N MET A 1 21.24 18.24 -8.15
CA MET A 1 21.01 16.78 -8.10
C MET A 1 21.47 16.29 -6.75
N ILE A 2 20.73 15.38 -6.13
CA ILE A 2 21.12 14.72 -4.88
C ILE A 2 22.36 13.85 -5.11
N THR A 3 23.13 13.59 -4.05
CA THR A 3 24.29 12.69 -4.11
C THR A 3 23.84 11.23 -4.20
N LYS A 4 24.78 10.33 -4.52
CA LYS A 4 24.52 8.89 -4.51
C LYS A 4 24.10 8.41 -3.12
N GLU A 5 24.77 8.92 -2.09
CA GLU A 5 24.51 8.58 -0.69
C GLU A 5 23.12 9.04 -0.27
N GLU A 6 22.71 10.26 -0.66
CA GLU A 6 21.35 10.76 -0.43
C GLU A 6 20.29 9.91 -1.17
N ASN A 7 20.58 9.52 -2.41
CA ASN A 7 19.68 8.65 -3.17
C ASN A 7 19.55 7.27 -2.49
N GLU A 8 20.65 6.63 -2.09
CA GLU A 8 20.62 5.34 -1.38
C GLU A 8 19.90 5.43 -0.03
N LEU A 9 20.10 6.53 0.70
CA LEU A 9 19.43 6.82 1.96
C LEU A 9 17.91 6.81 1.82
N LEU A 10 17.38 7.39 0.73
CA LEU A 10 15.94 7.55 0.50
C LEU A 10 15.32 6.35 -0.22
N THR A 11 16.04 5.71 -1.14
CA THR A 11 15.44 4.75 -2.10
C THR A 11 15.61 3.29 -1.71
N ARG A 12 16.57 2.95 -0.84
CA ARG A 12 16.81 1.57 -0.38
C ARG A 12 15.93 1.29 0.82
N THR A 13 15.07 0.27 0.71
CA THR A 13 14.04 -0.02 1.72
C THR A 13 14.15 -1.42 2.32
N ASP A 14 15.20 -2.16 1.97
CA ASP A 14 15.49 -3.49 2.50
C ASP A 14 15.73 -3.45 4.03
N PRO A 15 15.66 -4.59 4.74
CA PRO A 15 16.05 -4.65 6.15
C PRO A 15 17.43 -4.05 6.41
N GLY A 16 17.56 -3.25 7.47
CA GLY A 16 18.81 -2.59 7.85
C GLY A 16 19.10 -1.27 7.15
N THR A 17 18.28 -0.85 6.18
CA THR A 17 18.40 0.47 5.54
C THR A 17 17.65 1.55 6.32
N PRO A 18 18.07 2.84 6.28
CA PRO A 18 17.37 3.91 6.98
C PRO A 18 15.93 4.15 6.49
N ALA A 19 15.70 4.22 5.17
CA ALA A 19 14.34 4.36 4.64
C ALA A 19 13.50 3.10 4.90
N GLY A 20 14.09 1.90 4.87
CA GLY A 20 13.42 0.67 5.31
C GLY A 20 12.96 0.75 6.77
N ALA A 21 13.84 1.20 7.68
CA ALA A 21 13.51 1.39 9.09
C ALA A 21 12.41 2.43 9.30
N LEU A 22 12.38 3.51 8.51
CA LEU A 22 11.31 4.50 8.53
C LEU A 22 9.98 3.89 8.06
N LEU A 23 9.95 3.29 6.87
CA LEU A 23 8.73 2.75 6.25
C LEU A 23 8.07 1.66 7.10
N ARG A 24 8.86 0.80 7.76
CA ARG A 24 8.38 -0.25 8.66
C ARG A 24 7.61 0.27 9.87
N ARG A 25 7.86 1.51 10.29
CA ARG A 25 7.18 2.16 11.42
C ARG A 25 5.78 2.68 11.07
N TYR A 26 5.35 2.50 9.82
CA TYR A 26 4.03 2.83 9.33
C TYR A 26 3.32 1.58 8.81
N TRP A 27 2.00 1.60 8.86
CA TRP A 27 1.17 0.55 8.29
C TRP A 27 1.29 0.57 6.76
N GLN A 28 1.79 -0.53 6.20
CA GLN A 28 1.97 -0.69 4.76
C GLN A 28 0.85 -1.56 4.18
N PRO A 29 0.22 -1.16 3.07
CA PRO A 29 -0.71 -2.05 2.37
C PRO A 29 0.09 -3.24 1.82
N VAL A 30 -0.44 -4.46 1.94
CA VAL A 30 0.21 -5.67 1.44
C VAL A 30 -0.63 -6.36 0.35
N ALA A 31 -1.95 -6.30 0.44
CA ALA A 31 -2.88 -6.84 -0.56
C ALA A 31 -4.26 -6.17 -0.45
N LEU A 32 -5.07 -6.30 -1.50
CA LEU A 32 -6.51 -6.08 -1.43
C LEU A 32 -7.15 -7.25 -0.69
N SER A 33 -8.23 -6.99 0.04
CA SER A 33 -9.03 -8.02 0.73
C SER A 33 -9.46 -9.16 -0.21
N ASP A 34 -9.87 -8.79 -1.43
CA ASP A 34 -10.37 -9.74 -2.43
C ASP A 34 -9.25 -10.57 -3.11
N GLU A 35 -7.98 -10.23 -2.91
CA GLU A 35 -6.85 -11.10 -3.29
C GLU A 35 -6.71 -12.30 -2.33
N LEU A 36 -7.32 -12.23 -1.15
CA LEU A 36 -7.30 -13.27 -0.13
C LEU A 36 -8.73 -13.54 0.40
N PRO A 37 -9.62 -14.12 -0.45
CA PRO A 37 -10.99 -14.41 -0.04
C PRO A 37 -11.04 -15.50 1.05
N PRO A 38 -12.18 -15.68 1.74
CA PRO A 38 -12.39 -16.81 2.65
C PRO A 38 -12.09 -18.15 1.97
N GLY A 39 -11.23 -18.97 2.57
CA GLY A 39 -10.77 -20.24 1.99
C GLY A 39 -9.78 -20.10 0.83
N GLY A 40 -9.27 -18.88 0.57
CA GLY A 40 -8.23 -18.64 -0.43
C GLY A 40 -6.91 -19.31 -0.09
N GLU A 41 -6.13 -19.65 -1.13
CA GLU A 41 -4.81 -20.25 -0.98
C GLU A 41 -3.80 -19.23 -0.43
N PRO A 42 -2.86 -19.66 0.43
CA PRO A 42 -1.71 -18.83 0.80
C PRO A 42 -0.92 -18.44 -0.44
N HIS A 43 -0.36 -17.23 -0.47
CA HIS A 43 0.46 -16.78 -1.59
C HIS A 43 1.63 -15.92 -1.14
N SER A 44 2.69 -15.94 -1.93
CA SER A 44 3.92 -15.21 -1.65
C SER A 44 3.79 -13.72 -1.99
N VAL A 45 4.21 -12.88 -1.05
CA VAL A 45 4.28 -11.42 -1.21
C VAL A 45 5.69 -10.95 -0.90
N LYS A 46 6.23 -10.04 -1.71
CA LYS A 46 7.48 -9.36 -1.41
C LYS A 46 7.23 -7.90 -1.09
N ILE A 47 7.62 -7.46 0.10
CA ILE A 47 7.42 -6.07 0.53
C ILE A 47 8.64 -5.57 1.28
N LEU A 48 9.11 -4.37 0.94
CA LEU A 48 10.26 -3.73 1.58
C LEU A 48 11.49 -4.68 1.66
N GLY A 49 11.77 -5.41 0.58
CA GLY A 49 12.91 -6.34 0.48
C GLY A 49 12.71 -7.72 1.11
N GLU A 50 11.61 -7.98 1.81
CA GLU A 50 11.37 -9.28 2.48
C GLU A 50 10.40 -10.15 1.70
N GLU A 51 10.67 -11.46 1.66
CA GLU A 51 9.81 -12.48 1.06
C GLU A 51 8.95 -13.13 2.15
N LEU A 52 7.64 -13.01 2.00
CA LEU A 52 6.64 -13.36 3.00
C LEU A 52 5.54 -14.23 2.38
N VAL A 53 4.78 -14.93 3.22
CA VAL A 53 3.54 -15.61 2.83
C VAL A 53 2.35 -14.93 3.50
N LEU A 54 1.39 -14.51 2.68
CA LEU A 54 0.12 -13.97 3.11
C LEU A 54 -0.93 -15.08 3.06
N PHE A 55 -1.70 -15.24 4.13
CA PHE A 55 -2.76 -16.24 4.21
C PHE A 55 -3.92 -15.76 5.08
N ARG A 56 -5.06 -16.44 4.96
CA ARG A 56 -6.22 -16.26 5.85
C ARG A 56 -6.44 -17.54 6.61
N ASP A 57 -6.48 -17.47 7.93
CA ASP A 57 -6.78 -18.64 8.74
C ASP A 57 -8.27 -19.03 8.69
N ASN A 58 -8.61 -20.16 9.31
CA ASN A 58 -9.99 -20.65 9.39
C ASN A 58 -10.92 -19.76 10.23
N GLN A 59 -10.39 -18.77 10.96
CA GLN A 59 -11.17 -17.76 11.69
C GLN A 59 -11.36 -16.48 10.87
N GLY A 60 -10.89 -16.46 9.62
CA GLY A 60 -10.99 -15.30 8.74
C GLY A 60 -9.93 -14.23 8.99
N ARG A 61 -8.93 -14.49 9.84
CA ARG A 61 -7.89 -13.50 10.19
C ARG A 61 -6.75 -13.55 9.17
N PRO A 62 -6.29 -12.39 8.64
CA PRO A 62 -5.10 -12.36 7.81
C PRO A 62 -3.83 -12.61 8.66
N GLY A 63 -2.92 -13.41 8.13
CA GLY A 63 -1.59 -13.64 8.70
C GLY A 63 -0.50 -13.39 7.65
N LEU A 64 0.61 -12.78 8.07
CA LEU A 64 1.77 -12.52 7.24
C LEU A 64 3.02 -13.08 7.93
N LEU A 65 3.58 -14.13 7.35
CA LEU A 65 4.72 -14.88 7.90
C LEU A 65 5.93 -14.80 6.98
N GLY A 66 7.12 -15.15 7.47
CA GLY A 66 8.27 -15.40 6.62
C GLY A 66 7.95 -16.46 5.56
N LEU A 67 8.46 -16.31 4.32
CA LEU A 67 8.15 -17.28 3.27
C LEU A 67 8.73 -18.67 3.56
N HIS A 68 9.92 -18.72 4.15
CA HIS A 68 10.68 -19.95 4.33
C HIS A 68 10.52 -20.54 5.72
N CYS A 69 9.92 -21.73 5.80
CA CYS A 69 9.65 -22.46 7.04
C CYS A 69 10.88 -22.55 7.95
N SER A 70 10.73 -22.21 9.24
CA SER A 70 11.82 -22.24 10.23
C SER A 70 12.43 -23.63 10.46
N HIS A 71 11.81 -24.69 9.96
CA HIS A 71 12.39 -26.04 10.04
C HIS A 71 13.51 -26.24 9.00
N ARG A 72 13.20 -26.26 7.70
CA ARG A 72 14.15 -26.57 6.61
C ARG A 72 14.05 -25.62 5.41
N GLY A 73 13.41 -24.47 5.58
CA GLY A 73 13.34 -23.43 4.55
C GLY A 73 12.35 -23.67 3.41
N THR A 74 11.44 -24.64 3.52
CA THR A 74 10.37 -24.85 2.53
C THR A 74 9.54 -23.59 2.36
N ASP A 75 9.22 -23.26 1.11
CA ASP A 75 8.29 -22.21 0.76
C ASP A 75 6.87 -22.51 1.30
N LEU A 76 6.42 -21.68 2.24
CA LEU A 76 5.14 -21.80 2.91
C LEU A 76 3.95 -21.36 2.05
N SER A 77 4.16 -20.74 0.88
CA SER A 77 3.07 -20.42 -0.06
C SER A 77 2.44 -21.68 -0.67
N TYR A 78 3.14 -22.83 -0.63
CA TYR A 78 2.57 -24.14 -0.96
C TYR A 78 1.87 -24.80 0.24
N GLY A 79 1.76 -24.10 1.37
CA GLY A 79 1.14 -24.56 2.60
C GLY A 79 -0.37 -24.79 2.47
N ARG A 80 -0.97 -25.34 3.52
CA ARG A 80 -2.42 -25.51 3.64
C ARG A 80 -2.95 -24.80 4.87
N ILE A 81 -4.18 -24.28 4.77
CA ILE A 81 -4.87 -23.70 5.91
C ILE A 81 -5.61 -24.80 6.65
N GLU A 82 -5.21 -25.06 7.89
CA GLU A 82 -5.81 -26.09 8.74
C GLU A 82 -5.58 -25.74 10.22
N ASP A 83 -6.46 -26.24 11.08
CA ASP A 83 -6.34 -26.12 12.55
C ASP A 83 -6.04 -24.70 13.09
N GLY A 84 -6.54 -23.68 12.38
CA GLY A 84 -6.36 -22.27 12.76
C GLY A 84 -5.02 -21.64 12.37
N GLY A 85 -4.26 -22.28 11.47
CA GLY A 85 -2.96 -21.79 11.02
C GLY A 85 -2.57 -22.23 9.61
N LEU A 86 -1.30 -21.97 9.27
CA LEU A 86 -0.66 -22.36 8.02
C LEU A 86 0.24 -23.57 8.25
N ARG A 87 -0.13 -24.72 7.68
CA ARG A 87 0.67 -25.95 7.76
C ARG A 87 1.67 -26.05 6.62
N CYS A 88 2.93 -26.22 6.99
CA CYS A 88 3.99 -26.55 6.06
C CYS A 88 3.78 -27.95 5.47
N VAL A 89 3.76 -28.05 4.15
CA VAL A 89 3.55 -29.33 3.44
C VAL A 89 4.73 -30.28 3.52
N TYR A 90 5.90 -29.83 3.97
CA TYR A 90 7.09 -30.69 4.00
C TYR A 90 7.05 -31.65 5.20
N HIS A 91 7.01 -31.12 6.41
CA HIS A 91 7.08 -31.91 7.65
C HIS A 91 5.95 -31.61 8.63
N GLY A 92 4.90 -30.91 8.17
CA GLY A 92 3.67 -30.72 8.93
C GLY A 92 3.74 -29.70 10.07
N TRP A 93 4.83 -28.92 10.19
CA TRP A 93 4.88 -27.83 11.17
C TRP A 93 3.76 -26.84 10.90
N LEU A 94 2.96 -26.53 11.93
CA LEU A 94 1.82 -25.62 11.87
C LEU A 94 2.17 -24.30 12.55
N TYR A 95 1.86 -23.17 11.91
CA TYR A 95 2.07 -21.84 12.48
C TYR A 95 0.77 -21.05 12.57
N ASP A 96 0.55 -20.34 13.67
CA ASP A 96 -0.53 -19.35 13.76
C ASP A 96 -0.17 -18.02 13.06
N ILE A 97 -1.14 -17.10 12.99
CA ILE A 97 -0.96 -15.76 12.41
C ILE A 97 0.10 -14.90 13.13
N HIS A 98 0.55 -15.31 14.31
CA HIS A 98 1.56 -14.63 15.11
C HIS A 98 2.94 -15.34 15.04
N GLY A 99 3.09 -16.33 14.15
CA GLY A 99 4.34 -17.08 13.95
C GLY A 99 4.67 -18.06 15.06
N ARG A 100 3.74 -18.36 15.97
CA ARG A 100 3.93 -19.41 16.98
C ARG A 100 3.77 -20.77 16.30
N CYS A 101 4.72 -21.66 16.56
CA CYS A 101 4.61 -23.05 16.10
C CYS A 101 3.62 -23.79 17.00
N LEU A 102 2.46 -24.16 16.44
CA LEU A 102 1.38 -24.85 17.15
C LEU A 102 1.62 -26.35 17.21
N GLU A 103 2.19 -26.92 16.15
CA GLU A 103 2.42 -28.36 16.03
C GLU A 103 3.70 -28.67 15.28
N GLN A 104 4.32 -29.80 15.63
CA GLN A 104 5.49 -30.36 14.98
C GLN A 104 5.33 -31.90 14.89
N PRO A 105 4.37 -32.41 14.09
CA PRO A 105 3.93 -33.81 14.17
C PRO A 105 5.04 -34.82 13.83
N GLY A 106 6.01 -34.43 13.01
CA GLY A 106 7.16 -35.27 12.67
C GLY A 106 8.33 -35.22 13.66
N GLU A 107 8.28 -34.35 14.68
CA GLU A 107 9.39 -34.19 15.63
C GLU A 107 9.28 -35.17 16.80
N PRO A 108 10.42 -35.66 17.34
CA PRO A 108 10.43 -36.50 18.52
C PRO A 108 9.70 -35.84 19.72
N GLY A 109 9.02 -36.67 20.52
CA GLY A 109 8.29 -36.17 21.69
C GLY A 109 7.06 -35.32 21.36
N GLY A 110 6.57 -35.34 20.11
CA GLY A 110 5.32 -34.66 19.72
C GLY A 110 5.44 -33.14 19.67
N GLY A 111 6.64 -32.62 19.36
CA GLY A 111 6.88 -31.18 19.31
C GLY A 111 7.08 -30.54 20.68
N ALA A 112 7.75 -31.23 21.60
CA ALA A 112 8.09 -30.73 22.93
C ALA A 112 8.83 -29.38 22.94
N HIS A 113 9.44 -29.01 21.80
CA HIS A 113 10.20 -27.77 21.63
C HIS A 113 9.48 -26.71 20.78
N ARG A 114 8.22 -26.93 20.39
CA ARG A 114 7.47 -25.99 19.53
C ARG A 114 7.39 -24.58 20.12
N ASP A 115 7.29 -24.47 21.44
CA ASP A 115 7.14 -23.19 22.14
C ASP A 115 8.43 -22.35 22.11
N ALA A 116 9.59 -22.95 21.83
CA ALA A 116 10.85 -22.26 21.62
C ALA A 116 10.98 -21.68 20.19
N ILE A 117 10.12 -22.10 19.26
CA ILE A 117 10.14 -21.64 17.87
C ILE A 117 9.31 -20.37 17.74
N ARG A 118 9.92 -19.33 17.17
CA ARG A 118 9.22 -18.13 16.69
C ARG A 118 9.57 -17.95 15.23
N HIS A 119 8.58 -18.17 14.39
CA HIS A 119 8.68 -17.90 12.97
C HIS A 119 8.46 -16.39 12.73
N PRO A 120 9.18 -15.74 11.80
CA PRO A 120 8.94 -14.34 11.48
C PRO A 120 7.46 -14.10 11.15
N ALA A 121 6.86 -13.11 11.80
CA ALA A 121 5.46 -12.78 11.67
C ALA A 121 5.27 -11.27 11.82
N TYR A 122 4.38 -10.73 11.02
CA TYR A 122 4.00 -9.32 11.09
C TYR A 122 2.49 -9.20 11.33
N PRO A 123 2.06 -8.36 12.28
CA PRO A 123 0.64 -8.14 12.53
C PRO A 123 -0.05 -7.54 11.32
N CYS A 124 -1.25 -8.04 11.04
CA CYS A 124 -2.10 -7.55 9.96
C CYS A 124 -3.40 -6.95 10.49
N GLU A 125 -3.86 -5.89 9.82
CA GLU A 125 -5.20 -5.32 10.00
C GLU A 125 -5.88 -5.20 8.64
N GLU A 126 -7.14 -5.59 8.56
CA GLU A 126 -7.94 -5.50 7.34
C GLU A 126 -9.01 -4.43 7.50
N LYS A 127 -8.96 -3.39 6.67
CA LYS A 127 -9.87 -2.25 6.75
C LYS A 127 -10.02 -1.56 5.40
N GLY A 128 -11.24 -1.12 5.06
CA GLY A 128 -11.51 -0.43 3.79
C GLY A 128 -11.10 -1.22 2.55
N GLY A 129 -11.29 -2.55 2.56
CA GLY A 129 -10.95 -3.45 1.45
C GLY A 129 -9.45 -3.68 1.20
N VAL A 130 -8.60 -3.32 2.17
CA VAL A 130 -7.14 -3.47 2.10
C VAL A 130 -6.63 -4.18 3.34
N ILE A 131 -5.66 -5.08 3.15
CA ILE A 131 -4.89 -5.71 4.22
C ILE A 131 -3.62 -4.89 4.41
N PHE A 132 -3.41 -4.40 5.63
CA PHE A 132 -2.24 -3.65 6.06
C PHE A 132 -1.36 -4.51 6.96
N THR A 133 -0.06 -4.20 6.98
CA THR A 133 0.92 -4.81 7.89
C THR A 133 1.78 -3.77 8.58
N TYR A 134 2.15 -4.02 9.84
CA TYR A 134 3.10 -3.20 10.59
C TYR A 134 4.38 -3.99 10.82
N MET A 135 5.52 -3.48 10.34
CA MET A 135 6.75 -4.26 10.24
C MET A 135 7.87 -3.77 11.17
N ALA A 136 7.64 -2.75 11.98
CA ALA A 136 8.63 -2.28 12.94
C ALA A 136 8.61 -3.11 14.23
N PRO A 137 9.76 -3.21 14.94
CA PRO A 137 9.82 -3.89 16.23
C PRO A 137 8.90 -3.27 17.28
N GLY A 138 8.39 -4.11 18.19
CA GLY A 138 7.59 -3.69 19.33
C GLY A 138 6.09 -3.71 19.06
N LYS A 139 5.32 -3.00 19.91
CA LYS A 139 3.88 -2.90 19.76
C LYS A 139 3.54 -1.98 18.58
N PRO A 140 2.71 -2.44 17.61
CA PRO A 140 2.25 -1.58 16.52
C PRO A 140 1.57 -0.31 17.03
N SER A 141 1.75 0.78 16.28
CA SER A 141 0.87 1.95 16.44
C SER A 141 -0.54 1.60 15.99
N LEU A 142 -1.53 2.40 16.40
CA LEU A 142 -2.87 2.27 15.86
C LEU A 142 -2.86 2.53 14.35
N LEU A 143 -3.62 1.73 13.60
CA LEU A 143 -3.89 2.03 12.19
C LEU A 143 -4.60 3.40 12.12
N PRO A 144 -4.11 4.37 11.32
CA PRO A 144 -4.74 5.67 11.23
C PRO A 144 -6.21 5.57 10.84
N ASN A 145 -7.07 6.30 11.55
CA ASN A 145 -8.50 6.28 11.29
C ASN A 145 -8.88 7.24 10.15
N TYR A 146 -8.32 7.00 8.96
CA TYR A 146 -8.72 7.76 7.78
C TYR A 146 -10.18 7.46 7.42
N GLU A 147 -10.93 8.49 7.05
CA GLU A 147 -12.37 8.38 6.78
C GLU A 147 -12.66 7.33 5.68
N PHE A 148 -11.85 7.27 4.61
CA PHE A 148 -12.03 6.29 3.54
C PHE A 148 -11.91 4.83 4.03
N LEU A 149 -11.18 4.56 5.12
CA LEU A 149 -11.09 3.21 5.68
C LEU A 149 -12.39 2.79 6.38
N GLY A 150 -13.26 3.75 6.73
CA GLY A 150 -14.57 3.50 7.33
C GLY A 150 -15.75 3.66 6.36
N ALA A 151 -15.50 4.02 5.10
CA ALA A 151 -16.56 4.23 4.12
C ALA A 151 -17.25 2.91 3.73
N SER A 152 -18.54 2.99 3.39
CA SER A 152 -19.30 1.85 2.86
C SER A 152 -18.64 1.34 1.57
N PRO A 153 -18.64 0.02 1.30
CA PRO A 153 -18.16 -0.54 0.03
C PRO A 153 -18.77 0.13 -1.20
N ASP A 154 -20.04 0.55 -1.15
CA ASP A 154 -20.72 1.25 -2.26
C ASP A 154 -20.13 2.64 -2.56
N HIS A 155 -19.33 3.18 -1.64
CA HIS A 155 -18.69 4.49 -1.72
C HIS A 155 -17.18 4.38 -1.91
N LEU A 156 -16.67 3.16 -2.14
CA LEU A 156 -15.25 2.88 -2.30
C LEU A 156 -14.96 2.27 -3.67
N LEU A 157 -14.00 2.86 -4.36
CA LEU A 157 -13.34 2.24 -5.51
C LEU A 157 -11.87 2.04 -5.14
N ILE A 158 -11.45 0.77 -5.09
CA ILE A 158 -10.09 0.39 -4.69
C ILE A 158 -9.43 -0.28 -5.89
N CYS A 159 -8.20 0.13 -6.18
CA CYS A 159 -7.40 -0.44 -7.26
C CYS A 159 -5.96 -0.61 -6.78
N LYS A 160 -5.34 -1.72 -7.20
CA LYS A 160 -3.92 -2.02 -6.98
C LYS A 160 -3.22 -1.96 -8.33
N ILE A 161 -2.19 -1.13 -8.42
CA ILE A 161 -1.40 -0.93 -9.64
C ILE A 161 0.05 -1.26 -9.32
N PHE A 162 0.66 -2.13 -10.12
CA PHE A 162 2.08 -2.39 -10.06
C PHE A 162 2.84 -1.37 -10.93
N GLN A 163 3.88 -0.75 -10.38
CA GLN A 163 4.74 0.20 -11.08
C GLN A 163 6.18 -0.28 -11.03
N GLU A 164 6.81 -0.44 -12.19
CA GLU A 164 8.20 -0.91 -12.33
C GLU A 164 9.19 0.25 -12.12
N CYS A 165 9.12 0.89 -10.96
CA CYS A 165 9.99 1.99 -10.56
C CYS A 165 10.26 1.96 -9.06
N ASN A 166 11.21 2.78 -8.59
CA ASN A 166 11.37 2.95 -7.15
C ASN A 166 10.14 3.65 -6.55
N TYR A 167 9.73 3.26 -5.34
CA TYR A 167 8.57 3.84 -4.65
C TYR A 167 8.64 5.38 -4.57
N LEU A 168 9.85 5.95 -4.46
CA LEU A 168 10.04 7.39 -4.38
C LEU A 168 9.60 8.10 -5.67
N GLN A 169 9.85 7.53 -6.84
CA GLN A 169 9.44 8.11 -8.13
C GLN A 169 7.90 8.19 -8.24
N ALA A 170 7.22 7.12 -7.79
CA ALA A 170 5.76 7.09 -7.73
C ALA A 170 5.20 8.08 -6.70
N ASN A 171 5.89 8.27 -5.57
CA ASN A 171 5.55 9.30 -4.58
C ASN A 171 5.76 10.72 -5.10
N GLU A 172 6.87 11.00 -5.79
CA GLU A 172 7.14 12.29 -6.42
C GLU A 172 6.03 12.67 -7.40
N GLY A 173 5.58 11.71 -8.22
CA GLY A 173 4.43 11.91 -9.11
C GLY A 173 3.14 12.28 -8.37
N ASN A 174 2.95 11.84 -7.12
CA ASN A 174 1.75 12.19 -6.34
C ASN A 174 1.78 13.63 -5.81
N ILE A 175 2.97 14.20 -5.65
CA ILE A 175 3.16 15.52 -5.04
C ILE A 175 3.52 16.61 -6.05
N ASP A 176 3.94 16.25 -7.26
CA ASP A 176 4.21 17.22 -8.33
C ASP A 176 2.90 17.76 -8.92
N PRO A 177 2.54 19.04 -8.72
CA PRO A 177 1.35 19.59 -9.34
C PRO A 177 1.55 19.96 -10.81
N VAL A 178 2.78 20.04 -11.32
CA VAL A 178 3.10 20.49 -12.68
C VAL A 178 2.80 19.40 -13.70
N HIS A 179 3.06 18.12 -13.41
CA HIS A 179 2.73 17.03 -14.35
C HIS A 179 1.24 17.00 -14.73
N LEU A 180 0.33 17.50 -13.87
CA LEU A 180 -1.09 17.62 -14.18
C LEU A 180 -1.33 18.47 -15.44
N SER A 181 -0.54 19.53 -15.63
CA SER A 181 -0.66 20.45 -16.76
C SER A 181 -0.19 19.84 -18.10
N TYR A 182 0.53 18.71 -18.08
CA TYR A 182 1.10 18.08 -19.28
C TYR A 182 0.60 16.65 -19.50
N LEU A 183 0.71 15.80 -18.49
CA LEU A 183 0.32 14.39 -18.55
C LEU A 183 -1.20 14.21 -18.52
N HIS A 184 -1.90 15.02 -17.73
CA HIS A 184 -3.33 14.86 -17.49
C HIS A 184 -4.20 15.86 -18.27
N ARG A 185 -3.61 16.81 -19.00
CA ARG A 185 -4.39 17.71 -19.86
C ARG A 185 -4.99 16.95 -21.03
N PHE A 186 -6.16 17.38 -21.48
CA PHE A 186 -6.65 17.01 -22.79
C PHE A 186 -6.00 17.87 -23.87
N LEU A 187 -5.59 17.25 -24.99
CA LEU A 187 -5.01 17.96 -26.13
C LEU A 187 -6.08 18.69 -26.96
N GLU A 188 -7.26 18.08 -27.06
CA GLU A 188 -8.45 18.66 -27.65
C GLU A 188 -9.43 18.92 -26.50
N GLY A 189 -9.96 20.14 -26.39
CA GLY A 189 -10.92 20.49 -25.35
C GLY A 189 -12.11 19.54 -25.41
N ARG A 190 -12.20 18.62 -24.44
CA ARG A 190 -13.33 17.69 -24.35
C ARG A 190 -14.45 18.34 -23.56
N GLU A 191 -15.65 18.30 -24.12
CA GLU A 191 -16.88 18.50 -23.35
C GLU A 191 -17.10 17.29 -22.44
N GLU A 192 -16.49 17.31 -21.27
CA GLU A 192 -16.87 16.37 -20.23
C GLU A 192 -18.14 16.87 -19.54
N ARG A 193 -19.22 16.08 -19.64
CA ARG A 193 -20.45 16.27 -18.84
C ARG A 193 -20.26 15.93 -17.35
N TYR A 194 -19.02 15.95 -16.84
CA TYR A 194 -18.71 15.46 -15.51
C TYR A 194 -17.93 16.48 -14.66
N ARG A 195 -18.63 16.92 -13.60
CA ARG A 195 -18.14 17.36 -12.28
C ARG A 195 -17.03 18.42 -12.30
N GLY A 196 -17.47 19.67 -12.49
CA GLY A 196 -16.62 20.86 -12.41
C GLY A 196 -16.01 21.05 -11.03
N VAL A 197 -14.84 21.70 -10.99
CA VAL A 197 -14.25 22.23 -9.75
C VAL A 197 -15.31 23.08 -9.03
N ARG A 198 -15.41 22.99 -7.69
CA ARG A 198 -16.39 23.77 -6.93
C ARG A 198 -16.31 25.26 -7.29
N GLY A 199 -17.42 25.82 -7.79
CA GLY A 199 -17.47 27.21 -8.26
C GLY A 199 -16.96 27.45 -9.69
N GLY A 200 -16.66 26.40 -10.45
CA GLY A 200 -16.25 26.43 -11.84
C GLY A 200 -17.20 25.63 -12.76
N GLU A 201 -17.11 25.91 -14.05
CA GLU A 201 -17.93 25.29 -15.10
C GLU A 201 -17.16 24.21 -15.90
N GLU A 202 -15.89 24.01 -15.56
CA GLU A 202 -14.96 23.14 -16.30
C GLU A 202 -14.34 22.10 -15.39
N SER A 203 -13.93 20.97 -15.98
CA SER A 203 -13.21 19.91 -15.28
C SER A 203 -11.80 20.36 -14.89
N HIS A 204 -11.26 19.72 -13.85
CA HIS A 204 -9.87 19.92 -13.42
C HIS A 204 -8.88 19.80 -14.58
N TYR A 205 -9.08 18.83 -15.47
CA TYR A 205 -8.21 18.54 -16.62
C TYR A 205 -8.12 19.72 -17.60
N ASN A 206 -9.21 20.47 -17.80
CA ASN A 206 -9.20 21.67 -18.62
C ASN A 206 -8.52 22.84 -17.90
N LEU A 207 -8.78 23.02 -16.60
CA LEU A 207 -8.25 24.13 -15.81
C LEU A 207 -6.72 24.06 -15.63
N VAL A 208 -6.14 22.86 -15.48
CA VAL A 208 -4.69 22.70 -15.38
C VAL A 208 -3.95 22.95 -16.70
N GLY A 209 -4.64 22.80 -17.84
CA GLY A 209 -4.05 23.04 -19.16
C GLY A 209 -3.92 24.52 -19.54
N LYS A 210 -4.62 25.43 -18.83
CA LYS A 210 -4.68 26.87 -19.16
C LYS A 210 -3.52 27.67 -18.59
N ASP A 211 -3.00 27.26 -17.45
CA ASP A 211 -1.82 27.83 -16.82
C ASP A 211 -0.86 26.69 -16.47
N LEU A 212 0.17 26.56 -17.31
CA LEU A 212 1.13 25.47 -17.25
C LEU A 212 2.13 25.62 -16.09
N ALA A 213 2.27 26.84 -15.54
CA ALA A 213 3.26 27.17 -14.53
C ALA A 213 2.57 27.63 -13.23
N PRO A 214 2.03 26.70 -12.44
CA PRO A 214 1.33 27.05 -11.21
C PRO A 214 2.26 27.70 -10.18
N THR A 215 1.71 28.55 -9.31
CA THR A 215 2.39 28.92 -8.05
C THR A 215 2.14 27.83 -7.02
N ILE A 216 3.20 27.41 -6.34
CA ILE A 216 3.19 26.30 -5.37
C ILE A 216 3.64 26.85 -4.02
N GLU A 217 2.78 26.67 -3.01
CA GLU A 217 3.09 26.96 -1.61
C GLU A 217 2.97 25.68 -0.79
N VAL A 218 3.84 25.51 0.19
CA VAL A 218 3.92 24.29 1.01
C VAL A 218 3.84 24.66 2.48
N GLU A 219 2.96 23.98 3.19
CA GLU A 219 2.81 24.04 4.65
C GLU A 219 3.32 22.71 5.23
N LEU A 220 4.27 22.80 6.16
CA LEU A 220 4.69 21.65 6.96
C LEU A 220 3.63 21.38 8.04
N THR A 221 3.26 20.12 8.19
CA THR A 221 2.24 19.66 9.13
C THR A 221 2.82 18.53 9.99
N ASP A 222 2.12 18.16 11.06
CA ASP A 222 2.50 17.02 11.91
C ASP A 222 2.42 15.67 11.19
N PHE A 223 1.56 15.55 10.17
CA PHE A 223 1.40 14.34 9.37
C PHE A 223 2.26 14.29 8.09
N GLY A 224 2.91 15.39 7.71
CA GLY A 224 3.66 15.49 6.45
C GLY A 224 3.58 16.91 5.86
N VAL A 225 3.16 17.03 4.60
CA VAL A 225 3.04 18.35 3.94
C VAL A 225 1.69 18.56 3.30
N ARG A 226 1.24 19.81 3.32
CA ARG A 226 0.07 20.28 2.59
C ARG A 226 0.55 21.23 1.50
N ILE A 227 0.09 20.98 0.28
CA ILE A 227 0.55 21.65 -0.93
C ILE A 227 -0.63 22.44 -1.48
N TYR A 228 -0.45 23.76 -1.53
CA TYR A 228 -1.39 24.69 -2.16
C TYR A 228 -0.86 25.02 -3.54
N THR A 229 -1.71 24.86 -4.54
CA THR A 229 -1.36 25.15 -5.93
C THR A 229 -2.37 26.10 -6.52
N THR A 230 -1.91 27.25 -6.99
CA THR A 230 -2.77 28.25 -7.64
C THR A 230 -2.40 28.39 -9.11
N ARG A 231 -3.43 28.58 -9.95
CA ARG A 231 -3.32 28.78 -11.39
C ARG A 231 -4.21 29.91 -11.83
N LYS A 232 -3.71 30.78 -12.70
CA LYS A 232 -4.50 31.85 -13.31
C LYS A 232 -5.52 31.25 -14.27
N GLN A 233 -6.73 31.78 -14.24
CA GLN A 233 -7.81 31.40 -15.16
C GLN A 233 -8.29 32.66 -15.90
N PRO A 234 -9.05 32.54 -17.01
CA PRO A 234 -9.60 33.71 -17.70
C PRO A 234 -10.38 34.65 -16.77
N GLY A 235 -10.19 35.97 -16.97
CA GLY A 235 -10.69 37.01 -16.06
C GLY A 235 -9.87 37.09 -14.77
N ASP A 236 -10.51 37.51 -13.67
CA ASP A 236 -9.87 37.61 -12.35
C ASP A 236 -10.02 36.32 -11.52
N LYS A 237 -10.23 35.18 -12.18
CA LYS A 237 -10.45 33.88 -11.51
C LYS A 237 -9.11 33.18 -11.24
N VAL A 238 -9.06 32.46 -10.12
CA VAL A 238 -7.93 31.61 -9.73
C VAL A 238 -8.43 30.20 -9.45
N TYR A 239 -7.75 29.22 -10.01
CA TYR A 239 -7.97 27.82 -9.66
C TYR A 239 -7.01 27.42 -8.53
N LEU A 240 -7.57 27.15 -7.34
CA LEU A 240 -6.87 26.61 -6.19
C LEU A 240 -7.06 25.10 -6.11
N ARG A 241 -5.96 24.37 -5.96
CA ARG A 241 -5.94 22.95 -5.60
C ARG A 241 -5.14 22.76 -4.33
N VAL A 242 -5.70 22.03 -3.39
CA VAL A 242 -5.01 21.62 -2.16
C VAL A 242 -4.81 20.11 -2.21
N SER A 243 -3.57 19.65 -2.03
CA SER A 243 -3.23 18.24 -1.91
C SER A 243 -2.37 18.00 -0.69
N TYR A 244 -2.33 16.75 -0.25
CA TYR A 244 -1.66 16.35 0.97
C TYR A 244 -0.69 15.22 0.65
N PHE A 245 0.50 15.30 1.23
CA PHE A 245 1.41 14.18 1.32
C PHE A 245 1.55 13.82 2.79
N ILE A 246 1.01 12.67 3.14
CA ILE A 246 1.04 12.10 4.47
C ILE A 246 2.21 11.13 4.51
N LEU A 247 3.12 11.34 5.45
CA LEU A 247 4.30 10.52 5.57
C LEU A 247 3.92 9.05 5.83
N PRO A 248 4.71 8.10 5.30
CA PRO A 248 5.90 8.30 4.46
C PRO A 248 5.62 8.22 2.95
N ASN A 249 4.41 7.82 2.55
CA ASN A 249 4.13 7.38 1.18
C ASN A 249 2.64 7.46 0.77
N LEU A 250 1.86 8.36 1.36
CA LEU A 250 0.45 8.52 1.05
C LEU A 250 0.18 9.91 0.46
N GLY A 251 -0.34 9.95 -0.77
CA GLY A 251 -0.86 11.16 -1.40
C GLY A 251 -2.38 11.21 -1.31
N ALA A 252 -2.94 12.31 -0.82
CA ALA A 252 -4.38 12.55 -0.84
C ALA A 252 -4.70 13.81 -1.63
N PHE A 253 -5.66 13.72 -2.55
CA PHE A 253 -6.00 14.81 -3.44
C PHE A 253 -7.49 14.80 -3.81
N PRO A 254 -8.05 15.95 -4.22
CA PRO A 254 -9.43 16.01 -4.70
C PRO A 254 -9.68 14.98 -5.81
N GLY A 255 -10.84 14.33 -5.76
CA GLY A 255 -11.15 13.19 -6.61
C GLY A 255 -11.03 13.54 -8.09
N GLN A 256 -10.28 12.74 -8.84
CA GLN A 256 -10.06 12.95 -10.27
C GLN A 256 -11.13 12.25 -11.14
N THR A 257 -11.75 11.19 -10.62
CA THR A 257 -12.71 10.33 -11.33
C THR A 257 -14.10 10.35 -10.70
N GLY A 258 -14.51 11.51 -10.18
CA GLY A 258 -15.90 11.81 -9.89
C GLY A 258 -16.31 11.97 -8.43
N GLY A 259 -16.91 13.12 -8.12
CA GLY A 259 -17.86 13.32 -7.00
C GLY A 259 -17.42 14.48 -6.12
N ASP A 260 -18.10 14.69 -5.00
CA ASP A 260 -17.60 15.48 -3.86
C ASP A 260 -16.54 14.70 -3.04
N GLY A 261 -15.95 13.66 -3.63
CA GLY A 261 -15.00 12.75 -2.99
C GLY A 261 -13.54 13.14 -3.20
N TYR A 262 -12.66 12.35 -2.60
CA TYR A 262 -11.21 12.49 -2.72
C TYR A 262 -10.59 11.16 -3.13
N SER A 263 -9.39 11.22 -3.68
CA SER A 263 -8.58 10.06 -4.00
C SER A 263 -7.41 9.97 -3.03
N VAL A 264 -7.14 8.76 -2.55
CA VAL A 264 -5.96 8.45 -1.75
C VAL A 264 -5.12 7.44 -2.51
N ARG A 265 -3.83 7.70 -2.61
CA ARG A 265 -2.85 6.77 -3.16
C ARG A 265 -1.80 6.49 -2.10
N ILE A 266 -1.65 5.21 -1.76
CA ILE A 266 -0.58 4.73 -0.88
C ILE A 266 0.42 3.99 -1.77
N THR A 267 1.65 4.47 -1.81
CA THR A 267 2.71 3.87 -2.64
C THR A 267 3.56 2.94 -1.80
N GLY A 268 3.23 1.64 -1.81
CA GLY A 268 4.07 0.62 -1.17
C GLY A 268 5.22 0.17 -2.08
N ASN A 269 6.32 -0.30 -1.48
CA ASN A 269 7.34 -1.05 -2.21
C ASN A 269 6.96 -2.56 -2.18
N ILE A 270 5.92 -2.91 -2.94
CA ILE A 270 5.42 -4.28 -3.07
C ILE A 270 5.89 -4.82 -4.42
N CYS A 271 6.73 -5.85 -4.40
CA CYS A 271 7.00 -6.67 -5.57
C CYS A 271 6.08 -7.88 -5.55
N LEU A 272 5.35 -8.11 -6.65
CA LEU A 272 4.66 -9.38 -6.83
C LEU A 272 5.72 -10.45 -7.12
N SER A 273 5.75 -11.50 -6.30
CA SER A 273 6.47 -12.70 -6.68
C SER A 273 5.73 -13.32 -7.88
N SER A 274 6.45 -13.69 -8.92
CA SER A 274 5.89 -14.19 -10.18
C SER A 274 5.29 -15.61 -10.09
N ALA A 275 5.06 -16.12 -8.88
CA ALA A 275 4.53 -17.45 -8.60
C ALA A 275 3.05 -17.40 -8.19
N GLY A 276 2.17 -16.96 -9.09
CA GLY A 276 0.74 -16.98 -8.83
C GLY A 276 -0.06 -16.22 -9.86
N LYS A 277 -0.84 -16.95 -10.67
CA LYS A 277 -1.80 -16.51 -11.70
C LYS A 277 -2.10 -15.00 -11.72
N ARG A 278 -1.50 -14.31 -12.70
CA ARG A 278 -1.83 -12.94 -13.10
C ARG A 278 -3.34 -12.76 -13.33
N ARG A 279 -4.09 -12.39 -12.29
CA ARG A 279 -5.41 -11.77 -12.45
C ARG A 279 -5.21 -10.27 -12.57
N TRP A 280 -4.86 -9.85 -13.77
CA TRP A 280 -5.08 -8.46 -14.17
C TRP A 280 -6.58 -8.25 -14.27
N THR A 281 -7.18 -7.52 -13.34
CA THR A 281 -8.51 -6.97 -13.58
C THR A 281 -8.38 -5.91 -14.67
N ARG A 282 -8.79 -6.26 -15.89
CA ARG A 282 -9.20 -5.26 -16.88
C ARG A 282 -10.43 -4.54 -16.32
N ARG A 283 -10.29 -3.26 -15.99
CA ARG A 283 -11.31 -2.25 -16.27
C ARG A 283 -10.61 -0.98 -16.70
#